data_AF-A0A3B8QFC6-F1
#
_entry.id   AF-A0A3B8QFC6-F1
#
_cell.length_a   1.000
_cell.length_b   1.000
_cell.length_c   1.000
_cell.angle_alpha   90.00
_cell.angle_beta   90.00
_cell.angle_gamma   90.00
#
_symmetry.space_group_name_H-M   'P 1'
#
loop_
_entity.id
_entity.type
_entity.pdbx_description
1 polymer ?
#
loop_
_entity_poly.entity_id
_entity_poly.type
_entity_poly.pdbx_seq_one_letter_code
_entity_poly.pdbx_strand_id
1 'polypeptide(L)'
;MKELTELPGVGRKTANVILGNAFGIDVGVVVDTHVKRLSTLLSFSKEKTPEKVEGDLMALFPMGRWTLLSHLLIFHGRQVCIARRPRCEACVMSHLCPSSRV
;
A
#
# COMPACT_ATOMS: atom_id res chain seq x y z
N MET A 1 -4.38 -13.95 -12.55
CA MET A 1 -3.47 -14.25 -11.41
C MET A 1 -2.62 -15.48 -11.73
N LYS A 2 -3.21 -16.67 -11.79
CA LYS A 2 -2.49 -17.94 -11.99
C LYS A 2 -1.53 -17.91 -13.19
N GLU A 3 -2.03 -17.51 -14.35
CA GLU A 3 -1.24 -17.39 -15.60
C GLU A 3 -0.04 -16.45 -15.46
N LEU A 4 -0.20 -15.29 -14.81
CA LEU A 4 0.89 -14.35 -14.59
C LEU A 4 1.95 -14.93 -13.64
N THR A 5 1.53 -15.62 -12.58
CA THR A 5 2.45 -16.20 -11.59
C THR A 5 3.21 -17.42 -12.08
N GLU A 6 2.81 -18.01 -13.20
CA GLU A 6 3.54 -19.10 -13.87
C GLU A 6 4.75 -18.56 -14.67
N LEU A 7 4.80 -17.26 -14.96
CA LEU A 7 5.94 -16.63 -15.66
C LEU A 7 7.16 -16.53 -14.74
N PRO A 8 8.37 -16.94 -15.19
CA PRO A 8 9.59 -16.79 -14.43
C PRO A 8 9.84 -15.34 -14.00
N GLY A 9 10.04 -15.11 -12.70
CA GLY A 9 10.26 -13.78 -12.13
C GLY A 9 8.99 -12.98 -11.79
N VAL A 10 7.80 -13.49 -12.10
CA VAL A 10 6.52 -12.84 -11.76
C VAL A 10 5.92 -13.47 -10.51
N GLY A 11 6.19 -12.88 -9.35
CA GLY A 11 5.52 -13.24 -8.10
C GLY A 11 4.12 -12.61 -7.99
N ARG A 12 3.37 -12.99 -6.93
CA ARG A 12 2.02 -12.46 -6.62
C ARG A 12 1.98 -10.93 -6.65
N LYS A 13 2.98 -10.27 -6.06
CA LYS A 13 3.08 -8.80 -6.03
C LYS A 13 3.13 -8.22 -7.44
N THR A 14 4.02 -8.75 -8.30
CA THR A 14 4.18 -8.30 -9.68
C THR A 14 2.90 -8.55 -10.49
N ALA A 15 2.26 -9.71 -10.30
CA ALA A 15 0.98 -10.02 -10.92
C ALA A 15 -0.13 -9.03 -10.51
N ASN A 16 -0.23 -8.68 -9.22
CA ASN A 16 -1.18 -7.68 -8.73
C ASN A 16 -0.94 -6.31 -9.40
N VAL A 17 0.32 -5.88 -9.52
CA VAL A 17 0.67 -4.62 -10.20
C VAL A 17 0.18 -4.64 -11.65
N ILE A 18 0.46 -5.71 -12.41
CA ILE A 18 0.08 -5.83 -13.82
C ILE A 18 -1.45 -5.83 -13.96
N LEU A 19 -2.15 -6.68 -13.20
CA LEU A 19 -3.61 -6.79 -13.27
C LEU A 19 -4.30 -5.47 -12.93
N GLY A 20 -3.87 -4.81 -11.86
CA GLY A 20 -4.44 -3.55 -11.43
C GLY A 20 -4.17 -2.41 -12.41
N ASN A 21 -2.93 -2.26 -12.87
CA ASN A 21 -2.52 -1.12 -13.71
C ASN A 21 -2.90 -1.26 -15.17
N ALA A 22 -2.63 -2.42 -15.78
CA ALA A 22 -2.81 -2.61 -17.21
C ALA A 22 -4.23 -3.07 -17.57
N PHE A 23 -4.88 -3.81 -16.67
CA PHE A 23 -6.18 -4.43 -16.94
C PHE A 23 -7.32 -3.89 -16.07
N GLY A 24 -7.04 -3.05 -15.06
CA GLY A 24 -8.06 -2.52 -14.15
C GLY A 24 -8.69 -3.60 -13.26
N ILE A 25 -8.01 -4.72 -13.05
CA ILE A 25 -8.50 -5.86 -12.27
C ILE A 25 -7.82 -5.85 -10.90
N ASP A 26 -8.54 -5.37 -9.89
CA ASP A 26 -8.10 -5.40 -8.50
C ASP A 26 -8.29 -6.82 -7.92
N VAL A 27 -7.19 -7.53 -7.66
CA VAL A 27 -7.21 -8.85 -6.99
C VAL A 27 -6.53 -8.84 -5.61
N GLY A 28 -5.85 -7.74 -5.29
CA GLY A 28 -5.19 -7.52 -4.01
C GLY A 28 -4.47 -6.18 -3.97
N VAL A 29 -4.17 -5.71 -2.76
CA VAL A 29 -3.43 -4.46 -2.55
C VAL A 29 -1.93 -4.74 -2.72
N VAL A 30 -1.26 -3.98 -3.58
CA VAL A 30 0.18 -4.10 -3.75
C VAL A 30 0.88 -3.50 -2.54
N VAL A 31 1.50 -4.34 -1.72
CA VAL A 31 2.26 -3.92 -0.54
C VAL A 31 3.75 -3.87 -0.88
N ASP A 32 4.34 -2.67 -0.83
CA ASP A 32 5.77 -2.45 -0.87
C ASP A 32 6.28 -1.88 0.47
N THR A 33 7.52 -1.39 0.51
CA THR A 33 8.11 -0.81 1.72
C THR A 33 7.42 0.48 2.16
N HIS A 34 6.88 1.28 1.24
CA HIS A 34 6.13 2.49 1.57
C HIS A 34 4.75 2.14 2.12
N VAL A 35 4.01 1.29 1.40
CA VAL A 35 2.68 0.83 1.82
C VAL A 35 2.75 0.16 3.18
N LYS A 36 3.65 -0.83 3.36
CA LYS A 36 3.84 -1.52 4.65
C LYS A 36 4.07 -0.54 5.80
N ARG A 37 5.00 0.41 5.61
CA ARG A 37 5.33 1.39 6.65
C ARG A 37 4.16 2.32 6.96
N LEU A 38 3.48 2.82 5.93
CA LEU A 38 2.33 3.71 6.11
C LEU A 38 1.14 3.00 6.73
N SER A 39 0.87 1.74 6.37
CA SER A 39 -0.18 0.94 6.99
C SER A 39 0.05 0.78 8.49
N THR A 40 1.30 0.64 8.94
CA THR A 40 1.63 0.65 10.37
C THR A 40 1.45 2.04 11.00
N LEU A 41 2.00 3.09 10.40
CA LEU A 41 1.94 4.45 10.96
C LEU A 41 0.51 5.01 11.04
N LEU A 42 -0.33 4.69 10.06
CA LEU A 42 -1.73 5.07 10.01
C LEU A 42 -2.64 4.10 10.78
N SER A 43 -2.06 3.07 11.42
CA SER A 43 -2.79 2.06 12.18
C SER A 43 -3.82 1.27 11.37
N PHE A 44 -3.61 1.13 10.06
CA PHE A 44 -4.40 0.24 9.20
C PHE A 44 -4.05 -1.23 9.42
N SER A 45 -2.82 -1.53 9.84
CA SER A 45 -2.38 -2.89 10.12
C SER A 45 -1.30 -2.93 11.20
N LYS A 46 -1.35 -3.96 12.05
CA LYS A 46 -0.30 -4.29 13.02
C LYS A 46 0.61 -5.42 12.53
N GLU A 47 0.34 -5.93 11.32
CA GLU A 47 1.02 -7.10 10.78
C GLU A 47 2.40 -6.76 10.21
N LYS A 48 3.29 -7.75 10.21
CA LYS A 48 4.69 -7.58 9.80
C LYS A 48 5.01 -8.13 8.42
N THR A 49 4.17 -9.00 7.86
CA THR A 49 4.39 -9.60 6.55
C THR A 49 3.52 -8.91 5.50
N PRO A 50 4.02 -8.67 4.27
CA PRO A 50 3.25 -8.01 3.22
C PRO A 50 1.90 -8.68 2.93
N GLU A 51 1.85 -10.00 2.97
CA GLU A 51 0.65 -10.79 2.66
C GLU A 51 -0.47 -10.57 3.69
N LYS A 52 -0.10 -10.42 4.95
CA LYS A 52 -1.07 -10.14 6.01
C LYS A 52 -1.52 -8.67 6.00
N VAL A 53 -0.59 -7.75 5.74
CA VAL A 53 -0.92 -6.33 5.54
C VAL A 53 -1.85 -6.15 4.33
N GLU A 54 -1.62 -6.89 3.24
CA GLU A 54 -2.53 -6.93 2.07
C GLU A 54 -3.94 -7.34 2.50
N GLY A 55 -4.07 -8.41 3.28
CA GLY A 55 -5.36 -8.87 3.81
C GLY A 55 -6.09 -7.82 4.66
N ASP A 56 -5.38 -7.16 5.57
CA ASP A 56 -5.95 -6.09 6.40
C ASP A 56 -6.45 -4.91 5.54
N LEU A 57 -5.65 -4.48 4.56
CA LEU A 57 -6.03 -3.39 3.66
C LEU A 57 -7.22 -3.79 2.77
N MET A 58 -7.28 -5.03 2.30
CA MET A 58 -8.42 -5.54 1.53
C MET A 58 -9.71 -5.56 2.36
N ALA A 59 -9.63 -5.79 3.67
CA ALA A 59 -10.78 -5.74 4.57
C ALA A 59 -11.23 -4.30 4.89
N LEU A 60 -10.30 -3.34 4.91
CA LEU A 60 -10.58 -1.93 5.26
C LEU A 60 -11.05 -1.08 4.08
N PHE A 61 -10.63 -1.39 2.86
CA PHE A 61 -10.87 -0.56 1.69
C PHE A 61 -11.68 -1.30 0.61
N PRO A 62 -12.56 -0.60 -0.14
CA PRO A 62 -13.36 -1.24 -1.18
C PRO A 62 -12.49 -1.74 -2.34
N MET A 63 -12.84 -2.91 -2.89
CA MET A 63 -12.07 -3.66 -3.89
C MET A 63 -11.64 -2.81 -5.09
N GLY A 64 -12.54 -2.05 -5.71
CA GLY A 64 -12.23 -1.21 -6.88
C GLY A 64 -11.37 0.03 -6.61
N ARG A 65 -10.73 0.12 -5.44
CA ARG A 65 -9.79 1.19 -5.08
C ARG A 65 -8.43 0.67 -4.66
N TRP A 66 -8.17 -0.64 -4.69
CA TRP A 66 -6.95 -1.21 -4.14
C TRP A 66 -5.69 -0.78 -4.88
N THR A 67 -5.69 -0.80 -6.21
CA THR A 67 -4.56 -0.30 -7.01
C THR A 67 -4.29 1.18 -6.75
N LEU A 68 -5.34 2.00 -6.73
CA LEU A 68 -5.21 3.43 -6.45
C LEU A 68 -4.69 3.69 -5.03
N LEU A 69 -5.17 2.94 -4.03
CA LEU A 69 -4.70 3.01 -2.66
C LEU A 69 -3.19 2.76 -2.58
N SER A 70 -2.70 1.69 -3.22
CA SER A 70 -1.26 1.42 -3.29
C SER A 70 -0.49 2.59 -3.87
N HIS A 71 -0.95 3.18 -4.98
CA HIS A 71 -0.28 4.35 -5.58
C HIS A 71 -0.28 5.57 -4.67
N LEU A 72 -1.40 5.89 -4.02
CA LEU A 72 -1.51 7.03 -3.12
C LEU A 72 -0.58 6.88 -1.92
N LEU A 73 -0.54 5.69 -1.32
CA LEU A 73 0.36 5.41 -0.20
C LEU A 73 1.84 5.46 -0.65
N ILE A 74 2.18 4.88 -1.79
CA ILE A 74 3.55 4.93 -2.34
C ILE A 74 3.96 6.39 -2.59
N PHE A 75 3.10 7.16 -3.26
CA PHE A 75 3.36 8.56 -3.59
C PHE A 75 3.53 9.40 -2.32
N HIS A 76 2.61 9.27 -1.37
CA HIS A 76 2.68 9.98 -0.09
C HIS A 76 3.92 9.59 0.72
N GLY A 77 4.26 8.31 0.75
CA GLY A 77 5.43 7.79 1.45
C GLY A 77 6.77 8.22 0.83
N ARG A 78 6.76 8.63 -0.45
CA ARG A 78 7.93 9.20 -1.14
C ARG A 78 8.03 10.70 -0.99
N GLN A 79 6.92 11.42 -1.06
CA GLN A 79 6.92 12.89 -1.13
C GLN A 79 6.79 13.57 0.25
N VAL A 80 6.05 12.99 1.18
CA VAL A 80 5.65 13.65 2.43
C VAL A 80 6.09 12.84 3.65
N CYS A 81 5.61 11.61 3.78
CA CYS A 81 5.95 10.74 4.90
C CYS A 81 7.25 10.00 4.59
N ILE A 82 8.38 10.71 4.46
CA ILE A 82 9.68 10.15 4.10
C ILE A 82 10.23 9.28 5.24
N ALA A 83 10.88 8.16 4.92
CA ALA A 83 11.43 7.25 5.93
C ALA A 83 12.43 7.98 6.84
N ARG A 84 12.29 7.78 8.17
CA ARG A 84 13.10 8.40 9.24
C ARG A 84 12.97 9.93 9.37
N ARG A 85 12.46 10.65 8.37
CA ARG A 85 12.29 12.13 8.37
C ARG A 85 10.93 12.54 7.79
N PRO A 86 9.79 12.12 8.40
CA PRO A 86 8.47 12.47 7.90
C PRO A 86 8.21 13.97 8.04
N ARG A 87 7.61 14.59 7.02
CA ARG A 87 7.24 16.01 7.02
C ARG A 87 5.81 16.20 7.57
N CYS A 88 5.61 15.89 8.86
CA CYS A 88 4.28 15.89 9.49
C CYS A 88 3.58 17.26 9.42
N GLU A 89 4.33 18.36 9.55
CA GLU A 89 3.81 19.74 9.43
C GLU A 89 3.19 20.04 8.05
N ALA A 90 3.74 19.43 6.99
CA ALA A 90 3.26 19.58 5.62
C ALA A 90 2.30 18.44 5.20
N CYS A 91 1.95 17.54 6.12
CA CYS A 91 1.14 16.39 5.82
C CYS A 91 -0.35 16.76 5.87
N VAL A 92 -1.04 16.63 4.74
CA VAL A 92 -2.49 16.92 4.61
C VAL A 92 -3.38 16.09 5.55
N MET A 93 -2.85 14.98 6.08
CA MET A 93 -3.56 14.06 6.97
C MET A 93 -2.94 13.99 8.38
N SER A 94 -2.08 14.95 8.76
CA SER A 94 -1.47 14.98 10.10
C SER A 94 -2.50 14.92 11.22
N HIS A 95 -3.57 15.71 11.10
CA HIS A 95 -4.68 15.77 12.04
C HIS A 95 -5.48 14.46 12.19
N LEU A 96 -5.34 13.51 11.26
CA LEU A 96 -5.95 12.18 11.31
C LEU A 96 -4.93 11.07 11.63
N CYS A 97 -3.63 11.39 11.63
CA CYS A 97 -2.57 10.41 11.69
C CYS A 97 -2.21 10.09 13.15
N PRO A 98 -2.41 8.86 13.64
CA PRO A 98 -2.07 8.49 15.01
C PRO A 98 -0.56 8.50 15.29
N SER A 99 0.27 8.55 14.24
CA SER A 99 1.74 8.68 14.34
C SER A 99 2.25 10.08 13.97
N SER A 100 1.38 11.10 13.92
CA SER A 100 1.82 12.49 13.72
C SER A 100 2.80 12.92 14.81
N ARG A 101 3.72 13.82 14.44
CA ARG A 101 4.71 14.42 15.35
C ARG A 101 4.41 15.88 15.68
N VAL A 102 3.29 16.38 15.16
CA VAL A 102 2.74 17.72 15.34
C VAL A 102 1.26 17.63 15.61
#